data_AF-A0A914RS29-F1
#
_entry.id   AF-A0A914RS29-F1
#
_cell.length_a   1.000
_cell.length_b   1.000
_cell.length_c   1.000
_cell.angle_alpha   90.00
_cell.angle_beta   90.00
_cell.angle_gamma   90.00
#
_symmetry.space_group_name_H-M   'P 1'
#
loop_
_entity.id
_entity.type
_entity.pdbx_description
1 polymer ?
#
loop_
_entity_poly.entity_id
_entity_poly.type
_entity_poly.pdbx_seq_one_letter_code
_entity_poly.pdbx_strand_id
1 'polypeptide(L)'
;FFVSITPEASRIGTTIKRLVEDDEQYVHVPPLGMGLGLEVIAEWMKLVGRTLTARQWDLVTKALAYCTLPLFVKLIYATVARKRENGKLLVSHALSYITAARSGLSDSEVEDLVR
;
A
#
# COMPACT_ATOMS: atom_id res chain seq x y z
N PHE A 1 -9.64 -11.37 -15.13
CA PHE A 1 -9.38 -9.99 -14.67
C PHE A 1 -8.10 -9.95 -13.86
N PHE A 2 -7.07 -9.33 -14.42
CA PHE A 2 -5.80 -9.06 -13.76
C PHE A 2 -5.76 -7.58 -13.35
N VAL A 3 -5.41 -7.33 -12.09
CA VAL A 3 -5.32 -5.99 -11.52
C VAL A 3 -3.86 -5.72 -11.20
N SER A 4 -3.28 -4.68 -11.80
CA SER A 4 -1.89 -4.33 -11.57
C SER A 4 -1.76 -2.92 -11.02
N ILE A 5 -0.94 -2.81 -9.97
CA ILE A 5 -0.54 -1.54 -9.34
C ILE A 5 0.79 -1.00 -9.89
N THR A 6 1.48 -1.77 -10.72
CA THR A 6 2.78 -1.44 -11.32
C THR A 6 2.93 -2.10 -12.71
N PRO A 7 2.23 -1.59 -13.73
CA PRO A 7 2.22 -2.21 -15.07
C PRO A 7 3.59 -2.36 -15.72
N GLU A 8 4.56 -1.51 -15.38
CA GLU A 8 5.87 -1.47 -16.03
C GLU A 8 7.07 -1.71 -15.10
N ALA A 9 6.84 -1.92 -13.80
CA ALA A 9 7.94 -1.94 -12.83
C ALA A 9 8.64 -3.30 -12.70
N SER A 10 8.13 -4.37 -13.33
CA SER A 10 8.72 -5.70 -13.21
C SER A 10 8.63 -6.52 -14.50
N ARG A 11 9.60 -7.43 -14.69
CA ARG A 11 9.58 -8.44 -15.77
C ARG A 11 8.33 -9.32 -15.72
N ILE A 12 7.71 -9.44 -14.55
CA ILE A 12 6.46 -10.16 -14.34
C ILE A 12 5.29 -9.36 -14.93
N GLY A 13 5.24 -8.04 -14.72
CA GLY A 13 4.21 -7.17 -15.28
C GLY A 13 4.16 -7.19 -16.81
N THR A 14 5.32 -7.14 -17.46
CA THR A 14 5.41 -7.22 -18.93
C THR A 14 5.06 -8.61 -19.47
N THR A 15 5.40 -9.67 -18.75
CA THR A 15 5.05 -11.05 -19.13
C THR A 15 3.56 -11.31 -18.97
N ILE A 16 2.95 -10.91 -17.85
CA ILE A 16 1.51 -11.06 -17.61
C ILE A 16 0.71 -10.20 -18.59
N LYS A 17 1.13 -8.95 -18.86
CA LYS A 17 0.47 -8.10 -19.86
C LYS A 17 0.51 -8.71 -21.27
N ARG A 18 1.59 -9.42 -21.62
CA ARG A 18 1.69 -10.18 -22.88
C ARG A 18 0.83 -11.44 -22.92
N LEU A 19 0.46 -12.00 -21.77
CA LEU A 19 -0.37 -13.20 -21.64
C LEU A 19 -1.86 -12.87 -21.60
N VAL A 20 -2.22 -11.62 -21.31
CA VAL A 20 -3.59 -11.13 -21.38
C VAL A 20 -3.86 -10.70 -22.82
N GLU A 21 -4.60 -11.52 -23.57
CA GLU A 21 -4.93 -11.28 -24.99
C GLU A 21 -5.93 -10.13 -25.19
N ASP A 22 -6.66 -9.76 -24.14
CA ASP A 22 -7.71 -8.74 -24.14
C ASP A 22 -7.40 -7.64 -23.11
N ASP A 23 -7.08 -6.44 -23.59
CA ASP A 23 -6.73 -5.28 -22.76
C ASP A 23 -7.86 -4.88 -21.78
N GLU A 24 -9.13 -5.21 -22.07
CA GLU A 24 -10.26 -4.98 -21.16
C GLU A 24 -10.17 -5.84 -19.89
N GLN A 25 -9.41 -6.95 -19.94
CA GLN A 25 -9.19 -7.83 -18.79
C GLN A 25 -8.04 -7.34 -17.89
N TYR A 26 -7.38 -6.25 -18.26
CA TYR A 26 -6.28 -5.63 -17.51
C TYR A 26 -6.71 -4.27 -16.94
N VAL A 27 -6.99 -4.23 -15.64
CA VAL A 27 -7.32 -2.97 -14.97
C VAL A 27 -6.06 -2.40 -14.33
N HIS A 28 -5.58 -1.29 -14.90
CA HIS A 28 -4.55 -0.49 -14.24
C HIS A 28 -5.15 0.27 -13.07
N VAL A 29 -4.55 0.13 -11.90
CA VAL A 29 -4.97 0.85 -10.70
C VAL A 29 -3.92 1.89 -10.35
N PRO A 30 -4.17 3.18 -10.66
CA PRO A 30 -3.20 4.23 -10.39
C PRO A 30 -3.09 4.52 -8.89
N PRO A 31 -2.03 5.23 -8.47
CA PRO A 31 -1.98 5.83 -7.14
C PRO A 31 -3.17 6.76 -6.90
N LEU A 32 -3.76 6.73 -5.70
CA LEU A 32 -4.90 7.58 -5.33
C LEU A 32 -4.54 9.07 -5.26
N GLY A 33 -3.27 9.39 -5.01
CA GLY A 33 -2.85 10.75 -4.66
C GLY A 33 -3.11 11.09 -3.19
N MET A 34 -2.48 12.18 -2.73
CA MET A 34 -2.46 12.57 -1.31
C MET A 34 -3.86 12.92 -0.79
N GLY A 35 -4.61 13.76 -1.50
CA GLY A 35 -5.93 14.22 -1.06
C GLY A 35 -6.91 13.07 -0.86
N LEU A 36 -7.11 12.26 -1.91
CA LEU A 36 -7.99 11.10 -1.85
C LEU A 36 -7.47 10.04 -0.86
N GLY A 37 -6.16 9.83 -0.76
CA GLY A 37 -5.58 8.94 0.24
C GLY A 37 -5.90 9.34 1.68
N LEU A 38 -5.84 10.63 2.00
CA LEU A 38 -6.22 11.16 3.31
C LEU A 38 -7.72 11.03 3.58
N GLU A 39 -8.55 11.38 2.60
CA GLU A 39 -10.01 11.26 2.69
C GLU A 39 -10.45 9.82 2.94
N VAL A 40 -9.91 8.87 2.18
CA VAL A 40 -10.22 7.44 2.35
C VAL A 40 -9.83 6.93 3.73
N ILE A 41 -8.67 7.33 4.26
CA ILE A 41 -8.27 6.96 5.62
C ILE A 41 -9.21 7.59 6.65
N ALA A 42 -9.61 8.85 6.46
CA ALA A 42 -10.55 9.53 7.35
C ALA A 42 -11.91 8.83 7.36
N GLU A 43 -12.44 8.45 6.20
CA GLU A 43 -13.70 7.72 6.07
C GLU A 43 -13.62 6.32 6.72
N TRP A 44 -12.54 5.57 6.49
CA TRP A 44 -12.36 4.28 7.16
C TRP A 44 -12.28 4.40 8.68
N MET A 45 -11.66 5.46 9.20
CA MET A 45 -11.62 5.73 10.65
C MET A 45 -13.02 6.05 11.20
N LYS A 46 -13.82 6.86 10.48
CA LYS A 46 -15.21 7.15 10.83
C LYS A 46 -16.06 5.89 10.88
N LEU A 47 -15.92 4.99 9.90
CA LEU A 47 -16.67 3.72 9.84
C LEU A 47 -16.43 2.83 11.05
N VAL A 48 -15.24 2.89 11.66
CA VAL A 48 -14.92 2.16 12.90
C VAL A 48 -15.16 2.98 14.18
N GLY A 49 -15.85 4.12 14.06
CA GLY A 49 -16.21 5.00 15.18
C GLY A 49 -15.02 5.66 15.86
N ARG A 50 -13.93 5.91 15.13
CA ARG A 50 -12.69 6.49 15.68
C ARG A 50 -12.21 7.67 14.84
N THR A 51 -11.34 8.47 15.43
CA THR A 51 -10.53 9.48 14.72
C THR A 51 -9.07 9.32 15.12
N LEU A 52 -8.17 9.84 14.29
CA LEU A 52 -6.74 9.88 14.59
C LEU A 52 -6.39 11.17 15.33
N THR A 53 -5.40 11.09 16.21
CA THR A 53 -4.76 12.27 16.82
C THR A 53 -3.98 13.07 15.76
N ALA A 54 -3.70 14.35 16.03
CA ALA A 54 -2.90 15.19 15.14
C ALA A 54 -1.52 14.58 14.80
N ARG A 55 -0.88 13.92 15.78
CA ARG A 55 0.39 13.21 15.57
C ARG A 55 0.26 11.98 14.67
N GLN A 56 -0.84 11.24 14.78
CA GLN A 56 -1.10 10.12 13.89
C GLN A 56 -1.36 10.61 12.46
N TRP A 57 -2.09 11.72 12.30
CA TRP A 57 -2.28 12.35 10.99
C TRP A 57 -0.96 12.82 10.36
N ASP A 58 -0.04 13.40 11.12
CA ASP A 58 1.30 13.76 10.64
C ASP A 58 2.07 12.52 10.10
N LEU A 59 1.97 11.37 10.78
CA LEU A 59 2.57 10.12 10.30
C LEU A 59 1.90 9.60 9.03
N VAL A 60 0.56 9.71 8.93
CA VAL A 60 -0.18 9.32 7.72
C VAL A 60 0.26 10.18 6.54
N THR A 61 0.30 11.50 6.70
CA THR A 61 0.72 12.44 5.66
C THR A 61 2.15 12.17 5.19
N LYS A 62 3.08 11.94 6.13
CA LYS A 62 4.46 11.57 5.80
C LYS A 62 4.52 10.25 5.02
N ALA A 63 3.76 9.24 5.44
CA ALA A 63 3.73 7.95 4.73
C ALA A 63 3.16 8.10 3.31
N LEU A 64 2.04 8.80 3.15
CA LEU A 64 1.42 9.05 1.85
C LEU A 64 2.29 9.87 0.90
N ALA A 65 3.20 10.70 1.43
CA ALA A 65 4.16 11.42 0.61
C ALA A 65 5.14 10.48 -0.11
N TYR A 66 5.37 9.27 0.41
CA TYR A 66 6.22 8.26 -0.23
C TYR A 66 5.48 7.40 -1.26
N CYS A 67 4.22 7.04 -1.00
CA CYS A 67 3.43 6.20 -1.89
C CYS A 67 1.94 6.41 -1.65
N THR A 68 1.14 6.42 -2.72
CA THR A 68 -0.32 6.52 -2.62
C THR A 68 -1.04 5.40 -3.37
N LEU A 69 -0.34 4.29 -3.66
CA LEU A 69 -0.99 3.10 -4.21
C LEU A 69 -2.03 2.55 -3.24
N PRO A 70 -3.20 2.05 -3.72
CA PRO A 70 -4.29 1.65 -2.82
C PRO A 70 -3.93 0.61 -1.77
N LEU A 71 -3.09 -0.35 -2.12
CA LEU A 71 -2.56 -1.32 -1.17
C LEU A 71 -1.79 -0.64 -0.03
N PHE A 72 -0.94 0.33 -0.36
CA PHE A 72 -0.16 1.06 0.62
C PHE A 72 -1.03 1.97 1.49
N VAL A 73 -2.03 2.65 0.92
CA VAL A 73 -3.02 3.42 1.70
C VAL A 73 -3.76 2.50 2.69
N LYS A 74 -4.11 1.28 2.28
CA LYS A 74 -4.72 0.27 3.16
C LYS A 74 -3.79 -0.17 4.29
N LEU A 75 -2.50 -0.35 4.00
CA LEU A 75 -1.49 -0.70 5.02
C LEU A 75 -1.26 0.42 6.03
N ILE A 76 -1.22 1.68 5.57
CA ILE A 76 -1.15 2.85 6.46
C ILE A 76 -2.35 2.85 7.41
N TYR A 77 -3.58 2.74 6.86
CA TYR A 77 -4.80 2.65 7.66
C TYR A 77 -4.72 1.52 8.69
N ALA A 78 -4.38 0.30 8.26
CA ALA A 78 -4.30 -0.86 9.13
C ALA A 78 -3.26 -0.68 10.26
N THR A 79 -2.22 0.12 10.01
CA THR A 79 -1.20 0.46 11.01
C THR A 79 -1.72 1.47 12.03
N VAL A 80 -2.36 2.57 11.58
CA VAL A 80 -2.82 3.64 12.48
C VAL A 80 -4.11 3.26 13.23
N ALA A 81 -4.96 2.41 12.64
CA ALA A 81 -6.17 1.91 13.30
C ALA A 81 -5.88 0.95 14.47
N ARG A 82 -4.76 0.21 14.41
CA ARG A 82 -4.30 -0.70 15.48
C ARG A 82 -3.53 0.02 16.59
N LYS A 83 -2.91 1.16 16.32
CA LYS A 83 -1.99 1.84 17.25
C LYS A 83 -2.76 2.40 18.47
N ARG A 84 -2.59 1.75 19.63
CA ARG A 84 -2.89 2.37 20.94
C ARG A 84 -1.61 2.88 21.64
N GLU A 85 -0.51 2.12 21.77
CA GLU A 85 0.69 2.64 22.47
C GLU A 85 2.11 2.21 21.99
N ASN A 86 2.34 1.12 21.23
CA ASN A 86 3.73 0.68 20.93
C ASN A 86 4.15 0.82 19.46
N GLY A 87 5.14 1.69 19.20
CA GLY A 87 5.10 2.55 18.03
C GLY A 87 6.10 2.38 16.89
N LYS A 88 6.85 1.28 16.76
CA LYS A 88 7.95 1.20 15.78
C LYS A 88 7.91 0.04 14.78
N LEU A 89 7.21 -1.05 15.06
CA LEU A 89 7.41 -2.31 14.32
C LEU A 89 6.68 -2.35 12.96
N LEU A 90 5.39 -1.97 12.86
CA LEU A 90 4.66 -2.15 11.60
C LEU A 90 5.06 -1.19 10.47
N VAL A 91 5.47 0.05 10.80
CA VAL A 91 5.86 1.04 9.77
C VAL A 91 7.20 0.66 9.15
N SER A 92 8.14 0.13 9.94
CA SER A 92 9.40 -0.39 9.39
C SER A 92 9.19 -1.61 8.52
N HIS A 93 8.27 -2.52 8.86
CA HIS A 93 7.95 -3.66 8.01
C HIS A 93 7.22 -3.25 6.72
N ALA A 94 6.27 -2.31 6.79
CA ALA A 94 5.64 -1.78 5.58
C ALA A 94 6.68 -1.07 4.67
N LEU A 95 7.57 -0.27 5.26
CA LEU A 95 8.64 0.42 4.53
C LEU A 95 9.72 -0.54 4.01
N SER A 96 10.05 -1.61 4.75
CA SER A 96 10.97 -2.66 4.29
C SER A 96 10.36 -3.45 3.15
N TYR A 97 9.07 -3.80 3.24
CA TYR A 97 8.35 -4.47 2.17
C TYR A 97 8.33 -3.61 0.90
N ILE A 98 8.22 -2.28 1.02
CA ILE A 98 8.26 -1.35 -0.12
C ILE A 98 9.66 -1.20 -0.69
N THR A 99 10.68 -1.06 0.16
CA THR A 99 12.08 -0.94 -0.27
C THR A 99 12.53 -2.21 -0.97
N ALA A 100 12.12 -3.36 -0.43
CA ALA A 100 12.42 -4.66 -0.98
C ALA A 100 11.58 -4.97 -2.25
N ALA A 101 10.29 -4.63 -2.29
CA ALA A 101 9.47 -4.73 -3.49
C ALA A 101 9.96 -3.79 -4.63
N ARG A 102 10.51 -2.62 -4.29
CA ARG A 102 11.16 -1.72 -5.27
C ARG A 102 12.47 -2.28 -5.81
N SER A 103 13.07 -3.24 -5.12
CA SER A 103 14.33 -3.91 -5.50
C SER A 103 14.10 -5.30 -6.13
N GLY A 104 12.85 -5.78 -6.15
CA GLY A 104 12.46 -7.10 -6.65
C GLY A 104 12.79 -8.21 -5.66
N LEU A 105 11.84 -8.60 -4.81
CA LEU A 105 11.95 -9.80 -3.98
C LEU A 105 11.36 -11.01 -4.69
N SER A 106 11.96 -12.17 -4.44
CA SER A 106 11.43 -13.48 -4.82
C SER A 106 10.39 -13.97 -3.78
N ASP A 107 9.45 -14.82 -4.20
CA ASP A 107 8.34 -15.31 -3.34
C ASP A 107 8.84 -15.94 -2.02
N SER A 108 10.03 -16.53 -2.00
CA SER A 108 10.65 -17.11 -0.80
C SER A 108 11.02 -16.08 0.26
N GLU A 109 11.38 -14.86 -0.12
CA GLU A 109 11.76 -13.82 0.83
C GLU A 109 10.53 -13.14 1.44
N VAL A 110 9.38 -13.19 0.75
CA VAL A 110 8.10 -12.70 1.24
C VAL A 110 7.55 -13.61 2.35
N GLU A 111 7.70 -14.93 2.22
CA GLU A 111 7.25 -15.89 3.24
C GLU A 111 8.07 -15.78 4.54
N ASP A 112 9.36 -15.51 4.46
CA ASP A 112 10.24 -15.34 5.64
C ASP A 112 9.96 -14.05 6.43
N LEU A 113 9.36 -13.04 5.81
CA LEU A 113 9.01 -11.75 6.44
C LEU A 113 7.68 -11.78 7.22
N VAL A 114 6.87 -12.82 7.03
CA VAL A 114 5.54 -12.99 7.64
C VAL A 114 5.57 -13.92 8.87
N ARG A 115 6.74 -14.50 9.18
CA ARG A 115 6.95 -15.37 10.34
C ARG A 115 7.46 -14.63 11.57
#